data_AF-A0A9N9LH95-F1
#
_entry.id   AF-A0A9N9LH95-F1
#
_cell.length_a   1.000
_cell.length_b   1.000
_cell.length_c   1.000
_cell.angle_alpha   90.00
_cell.angle_beta   90.00
_cell.angle_gamma   90.00
#
_symmetry.space_group_name_H-M   'P 1'
#
loop_
_entity.id
_entity.type
_entity.pdbx_description
1 polymer ?
#
loop_
_entity_poly.entity_id
_entity_poly.type
_entity_poly.pdbx_seq_one_letter_code
_entity_poly.pdbx_strand_id
1 'polypeptide(L)'
;MATLSPSQLLQELQALASNPPEIEITLRTKLAVAARSAFLSLEKPEDVVARVLLSQQVEGITVRIAIDLKLFSILKDGEKSFDQLVEATKASPVLLGRS
;
A
#
# COMPACT_ATOMS: atom_id res chain seq x y z
N MET A 1 20.79 -23.83 -4.98
CA MET A 1 19.72 -22.81 -4.94
C MET A 1 19.11 -22.77 -6.31
N ALA A 2 17.81 -23.04 -6.46
CA ALA A 2 17.16 -22.97 -7.76
C ALA A 2 17.24 -21.52 -8.27
N THR A 3 17.88 -21.29 -9.40
CA THR A 3 17.92 -19.99 -10.07
C THR A 3 16.58 -19.79 -10.76
N LEU A 4 15.68 -19.04 -10.13
CA LEU A 4 14.42 -18.62 -10.73
C LEU A 4 14.70 -17.53 -11.78
N SER A 5 13.97 -17.57 -12.90
CA SER A 5 13.93 -16.42 -13.80
C SER A 5 13.21 -15.25 -13.12
N PRO A 6 13.43 -14.00 -13.56
CA PRO A 6 12.72 -12.84 -13.00
C PRO A 6 11.19 -12.96 -13.05
N SER A 7 10.65 -13.57 -14.11
CA SER A 7 9.20 -13.80 -14.24
C SER A 7 8.68 -14.87 -13.28
N GLN A 8 9.44 -15.95 -13.05
CA GLN A 8 9.10 -16.97 -12.07
C GLN A 8 9.16 -16.42 -10.65
N LEU A 9 10.18 -15.61 -10.33
CA LEU A 9 10.28 -14.92 -9.04
C LEU A 9 9.07 -14.00 -8.80
N LEU A 10 8.65 -13.25 -9.81
CA LEU A 10 7.48 -12.38 -9.72
C LEU A 10 6.20 -13.17 -9.48
N GLN A 11 6.02 -14.31 -10.15
CA GLN A 11 4.86 -15.17 -9.98
C GLN A 11 4.79 -15.78 -8.57
N GLU A 12 5.92 -16.25 -8.02
CA GLU A 12 6.01 -16.75 -6.65
C GLU A 12 5.71 -15.67 -5.61
N LEU A 13 6.22 -14.45 -5.82
CA LEU A 13 5.92 -13.30 -4.95
C LEU A 13 4.44 -12.93 -4.98
N GLN A 14 3.80 -12.97 -6.15
CA GLN A 14 2.35 -12.75 -6.29
C GLN A 14 1.55 -13.83 -5.58
N ALA A 15 1.92 -15.11 -5.76
CA ALA A 15 1.27 -16.23 -5.08
C ALA A 15 1.37 -16.10 -3.55
N LEU A 16 2.55 -15.73 -3.04
CA LEU A 16 2.77 -15.48 -1.62
C LEU A 16 1.92 -14.31 -1.09
N ALA A 17 1.75 -13.25 -1.88
CA ALA A 17 0.93 -12.10 -1.50
C ALA A 17 -0.58 -12.41 -1.49
N SER A 18 -1.05 -13.21 -2.46
CA SER A 18 -2.46 -13.61 -2.56
C SER A 18 -2.88 -14.64 -1.51
N ASN A 19 -1.95 -15.51 -1.09
CA ASN A 19 -2.21 -16.52 -0.06
C ASN A 19 -1.06 -16.57 0.96
N PRO A 20 -0.99 -15.59 1.88
CA PRO A 20 0.11 -15.48 2.82
C PRO A 20 0.06 -16.65 3.82
N PRO A 21 1.14 -17.44 3.95
CA PRO A 21 1.20 -18.53 4.92
C PRO A 21 1.18 -17.98 6.34
N GLU A 22 0.65 -18.78 7.26
CA GLU A 22 0.69 -18.45 8.68
C GLU A 22 2.11 -18.67 9.22
N ILE A 23 2.86 -17.58 9.35
CA ILE A 23 4.25 -17.56 9.80
C ILE A 23 4.39 -16.76 11.09
N GLU A 24 5.43 -17.08 11.85
CA GLU A 24 5.82 -16.36 13.07
C GLU A 24 6.02 -14.86 12.80
N ILE A 25 5.62 -14.02 13.75
CA ILE A 25 5.72 -12.55 13.68
C ILE A 25 7.14 -12.10 13.34
N THR A 26 8.15 -12.71 13.96
CA THR A 26 9.56 -12.38 13.73
C THR A 26 9.96 -12.62 12.27
N LEU A 27 9.52 -13.74 11.69
CA LEU A 27 9.80 -14.07 10.29
C LEU A 27 9.06 -13.14 9.34
N ARG A 28 7.81 -12.80 9.65
CA ARG A 28 7.02 -11.82 8.91
C ARG A 28 7.70 -10.45 8.85
N THR A 29 8.22 -9.98 9.97
CA THR A 29 8.98 -8.72 10.04
C THR A 29 10.26 -8.79 9.21
N LYS A 30 11.03 -9.87 9.32
CA LYS A 30 12.24 -10.06 8.51
C LYS A 30 11.93 -10.08 7.01
N LEU A 31 10.85 -10.76 6.61
CA LEU A 31 10.40 -10.79 5.24
C LEU A 31 10.01 -9.40 4.73
N ALA A 32 9.27 -8.62 5.52
CA ALA A 32 8.89 -7.26 5.16
C ALA A 32 10.11 -6.34 4.97
N VAL A 33 11.11 -6.45 5.86
CA VAL A 33 12.37 -5.69 5.74
C VAL A 33 13.15 -6.12 4.50
N ALA A 34 13.26 -7.42 4.24
CA ALA A 34 13.97 -7.94 3.07
C ALA A 34 13.29 -7.53 1.76
N ALA A 35 11.96 -7.62 1.69
CA ALA A 35 11.17 -7.19 0.53
C ALA A 35 11.33 -5.69 0.26
N ARG A 36 11.28 -4.86 1.31
CA ARG A 36 11.55 -3.42 1.19
C ARG A 36 12.97 -3.15 0.69
N SER A 37 13.97 -3.84 1.22
CA SER A 37 15.36 -3.68 0.77
C SER A 37 15.53 -4.08 -0.70
N ALA A 38 14.90 -5.17 -1.12
CA ALA A 38 14.92 -5.62 -2.51
C ALA A 38 14.25 -4.58 -3.42
N PHE A 39 13.08 -4.07 -3.05
CA PHE A 39 12.40 -3.00 -3.78
C PHE A 39 13.29 -1.77 -3.95
N LEU A 40 13.89 -1.27 -2.86
CA LEU A 40 14.77 -0.10 -2.90
C LEU A 40 16.04 -0.33 -3.74
N SER A 41 16.56 -1.56 -3.78
CA SER A 41 17.74 -1.90 -4.61
C SER A 41 17.46 -1.91 -6.11
N LEU A 42 16.19 -2.01 -6.51
CA LEU A 42 15.74 -2.03 -7.90
C LEU A 42 15.27 -0.65 -8.39
N GLU A 43 15.17 0.35 -7.51
CA GLU A 43 14.78 1.70 -7.88
C GLU A 43 15.83 2.38 -8.76
N LYS A 44 15.36 3.10 -9.79
CA LYS A 44 16.24 4.01 -10.53
C LYS A 44 16.38 5.33 -9.77
N PRO A 45 17.44 6.11 -10.04
CA PRO A 45 17.63 7.40 -9.37
C PRO A 45 16.42 8.33 -9.47
N GLU A 46 15.73 8.37 -10.62
CA GLU A 46 14.51 9.14 -10.82
C GLU A 46 13.34 8.67 -9.94
N ASP A 47 13.20 7.36 -9.73
CA ASP A 47 12.17 6.77 -8.88
C ASP A 47 12.41 7.13 -7.41
N VAL A 48 13.68 7.16 -6.99
CA VAL A 48 14.07 7.58 -5.64
C VAL A 48 13.65 9.03 -5.39
N VAL A 49 13.91 9.94 -6.33
CA VAL A 49 13.52 11.35 -6.20
C VAL A 49 12.00 11.49 -6.12
N ALA A 50 11.26 10.80 -6.98
CA ALA A 50 9.80 10.80 -6.95
C ALA A 50 9.26 10.28 -5.61
N ARG A 51 9.78 9.16 -5.11
CA ARG A 51 9.35 8.57 -3.83
C ARG A 51 9.61 9.50 -2.65
N VAL A 52 10.83 10.04 -2.55
CA VAL A 52 11.28 10.83 -1.40
C VAL A 52 10.62 12.20 -1.37
N LEU A 53 10.50 12.87 -2.52
CA LEU A 53 10.00 14.25 -2.57
C LEU A 53 8.49 14.36 -2.77
N LEU A 54 7.87 13.37 -3.43
CA LEU A 54 6.44 13.43 -3.79
C LEU A 54 5.63 12.40 -3.01
N SER A 55 5.93 11.10 -3.17
CA SER A 55 5.04 10.05 -2.66
C SER A 55 4.93 10.02 -1.13
N GLN A 56 6.05 10.06 -0.41
CA GLN A 56 6.04 9.94 1.07
C GLN A 56 5.36 11.12 1.77
N GLN A 57 5.53 12.32 1.23
CA GLN A 57 4.89 13.52 1.79
C GLN A 57 3.38 13.50 1.53
N VAL A 58 2.97 13.12 0.31
CA VAL A 58 1.56 13.00 -0.06
C VAL A 58 0.88 11.91 0.77
N GLU A 59 1.51 10.76 1.00
CA GLU A 59 0.97 9.68 1.83
C GLU A 59 0.60 10.17 3.24
N GLY A 60 1.50 10.89 3.90
CA GLY A 60 1.25 11.45 5.23
C GLY A 60 0.15 12.51 5.27
N ILE A 61 -0.07 13.25 4.18
CA ILE A 61 -1.17 14.20 4.03
C ILE A 61 -2.48 13.46 3.78
N THR A 62 -2.49 12.46 2.91
CA THR A 62 -3.66 11.62 2.61
C THR A 62 -4.18 10.93 3.87
N VAL A 63 -3.29 10.40 4.72
CA VAL A 63 -3.67 9.81 6.00
C VAL A 63 -4.32 10.85 6.92
N ARG A 64 -3.78 12.08 7.00
CA ARG A 64 -4.39 13.15 7.81
C ARG A 64 -5.77 13.53 7.30
N ILE A 65 -5.95 13.68 5.98
CA ILE A 65 -7.25 13.94 5.38
C ILE A 65 -8.23 12.80 5.70
N ALA A 66 -7.80 11.54 5.60
CA ALA A 66 -8.63 10.39 5.96
C ALA A 66 -9.04 10.38 7.44
N ILE A 67 -8.16 10.82 8.35
CA ILE A 67 -8.48 11.01 9.78
C ILE A 67 -9.52 12.12 9.96
N ASP A 68 -9.30 13.28 9.33
CA ASP A 68 -10.19 14.44 9.44
C ASP A 68 -11.60 14.14 8.89
N LEU A 69 -11.67 13.36 7.81
CA LEU A 69 -12.93 12.85 7.23
C LEU A 69 -13.54 11.68 8.02
N LYS A 70 -12.88 11.21 9.08
CA LYS A 70 -13.27 10.03 9.88
C LYS A 70 -13.45 8.77 9.03
N LEU A 71 -12.71 8.67 7.93
CA LEU A 71 -12.86 7.63 6.92
C LEU A 71 -12.63 6.23 7.52
N PHE A 72 -11.63 6.09 8.39
CA PHE A 72 -11.34 4.84 9.10
C PHE A 72 -12.49 4.38 10.02
N SER A 73 -13.20 5.33 10.64
CA SER A 73 -14.37 5.00 11.46
C SER A 73 -15.56 4.58 10.61
N ILE A 74 -15.77 5.24 9.47
CA ILE A 74 -16.85 4.92 8.52
C ILE A 74 -16.66 3.53 7.88
N LEU A 75 -15.42 3.18 7.54
CA LEU A 75 -15.06 1.91 6.91
C LEU A 75 -14.87 0.76 7.90
N LYS A 76 -14.90 1.02 9.22
CA LYS A 76 -14.69 0.00 10.24
C LYS A 76 -15.72 -1.14 10.16
N ASP A 77 -16.95 -0.81 9.80
CA ASP A 77 -18.08 -1.74 9.77
C ASP A 77 -18.21 -2.49 8.44
N GLY A 78 -17.23 -2.35 7.54
CA GLY A 78 -17.17 -3.02 6.24
C GLY A 78 -17.10 -2.07 5.06
N GLU A 79 -17.05 -2.67 3.87
CA GLU A 79 -16.96 -1.94 2.60
C GLU A 79 -18.18 -1.03 2.39
N LYS A 80 -17.93 0.16 1.83
CA LYS A 80 -18.94 1.16 1.49
C LYS A 80 -18.81 1.49 0.01
N SER A 81 -19.94 1.75 -0.65
CA SER A 81 -19.92 2.28 -2.01
C SER A 81 -19.34 3.70 -2.02
N PHE A 82 -18.87 4.14 -3.18
CA PHE A 82 -18.34 5.48 -3.34
C PHE A 82 -19.37 6.56 -2.95
N ASP A 83 -20.62 6.41 -3.39
CA ASP A 83 -21.70 7.35 -3.05
C ASP A 83 -21.97 7.39 -1.54
N GLN A 84 -21.92 6.24 -0.86
CA GLN A 84 -22.05 6.18 0.60
C GLN A 84 -20.90 6.90 1.31
N LEU A 85 -19.68 6.83 0.77
CA LEU A 85 -18.53 7.54 1.32
C LEU A 85 -18.64 9.05 1.09
N VAL A 86 -19.10 9.49 -0.08
CA VAL A 86 -19.38 10.91 -0.35
C VAL A 86 -20.42 11.45 0.64
N GLU A 87 -21.51 10.72 0.85
CA GLU A 87 -22.56 11.13 1.78
C GLU A 87 -22.06 11.17 3.24
N ALA A 88 -21.34 10.13 3.66
CA ALA A 88 -20.86 10.01 5.04
C ALA A 88 -19.76 11.02 5.39
N THR A 89 -18.85 11.30 4.46
CA THR A 89 -17.72 12.23 4.66
C THR A 89 -18.11 13.68 4.36
N LYS A 90 -19.18 13.89 3.59
CA LYS A 90 -19.58 15.19 3.01
C LYS A 90 -18.47 15.84 2.17
N ALA A 91 -17.49 15.04 1.74
CA ALA A 91 -16.40 15.51 0.90
C ALA A 91 -16.88 15.71 -0.54
N SER A 92 -16.17 16.56 -1.28
CA SER A 92 -16.37 16.66 -2.72
C SER A 92 -16.13 15.29 -3.38
N PRO A 93 -17.03 14.77 -4.23
CA PRO A 93 -16.82 13.52 -4.94
C PRO A 93 -15.52 13.53 -5.74
N VAL A 94 -15.22 14.65 -6.39
CA VAL A 94 -14.01 14.79 -7.20
C VAL A 94 -12.75 14.66 -6.34
N LEU A 95 -12.73 15.20 -5.12
CA LEU A 95 -11.56 15.11 -4.26
C LEU A 95 -11.45 13.75 -3.57
N LEU A 96 -12.58 13.16 -3.18
CA LEU A 96 -12.62 11.84 -2.54
C LEU A 96 -12.20 10.72 -3.51
N GLY A 97 -12.52 10.87 -4.80
CA GLY A 97 -12.19 9.89 -5.84
C GLY A 97 -10.76 10.00 -6.40
N ARG A 98 -9.94 10.93 -5.91
CA ARG A 98 -8.53 11.05 -6.33
C ARG A 98 -7.69 10.04 -5.55
N SER A 99 -7.47 8.88 -6.16
CA SER A 99 -6.44 7.89 -5.81
C SER A 99 -5.14 8.18 -6.55
#